data_AF-A0A2S9K049-F1
#
_entry.id   AF-A0A2S9K049-F1
#
_cell.length_a   1.000
_cell.length_b   1.000
_cell.length_c   1.000
_cell.angle_alpha   90.00
_cell.angle_beta   90.00
_cell.angle_gamma   90.00
#
_symmetry.space_group_name_H-M   'P 1'
#
loop_
_entity.id
_entity.type
_entity.pdbx_description
1 polymer ?
#
loop_
_entity_poly.entity_id
_entity_poly.type
_entity_poly.pdbx_seq_one_letter_code
_entity_poly.pdbx_strand_id
1 'polypeptide(L)'
;MTDTTTTSTPTPTARITREDVLAALGDTDPNRTNASAIRAILGRGGNTTIQKLLDEIRAERAAPAVALDTAAPPAAPTALVDAIWSAAWSHAQTLTFARLDRTAAERDQLAASLEVLTRDHEALLADVDELREALAKSEESLAEQIESEGVKLDAVGEHVQQLSAHLALAQAETAALKQQLEQAAELARRDAELKDAAHQRDREHLLDQVAELKALLYSSASASAPGSAQAPRKR
;
A
#
# COMPACT_ATOMS: atom_id res chain seq x y z
N MET A 1 127.79 47.80 -10.40
CA MET A 1 126.55 48.58 -10.30
C MET A 1 126.10 48.89 -11.71
N THR A 2 125.03 48.26 -12.18
CA THR A 2 124.16 48.76 -13.26
C THR A 2 122.92 47.88 -13.29
N ASP A 3 121.77 48.49 -12.94
CA ASP A 3 120.44 48.02 -13.27
C ASP A 3 120.28 47.87 -14.79
N THR A 4 119.52 46.86 -15.24
CA THR A 4 118.78 46.96 -16.49
C THR A 4 117.53 46.09 -16.42
N THR A 5 116.39 46.79 -16.35
CA THR A 5 115.03 46.34 -16.63
C THR A 5 114.94 45.62 -17.98
N THR A 6 114.36 44.42 -18.02
CA THR A 6 113.90 43.80 -19.28
C THR A 6 112.58 43.04 -19.08
N THR A 7 111.50 43.72 -19.45
CA THR A 7 110.46 43.27 -20.39
C THR A 7 109.95 41.82 -20.31
N SER A 8 108.66 41.68 -20.00
CA SER A 8 107.89 40.44 -20.13
C SER A 8 107.92 39.87 -21.55
N THR A 9 108.10 38.56 -21.65
CA THR A 9 107.86 37.78 -22.88
C THR A 9 106.80 36.72 -22.57
N PRO A 10 105.72 36.57 -23.37
CA PRO A 10 104.65 35.63 -23.09
C PRO A 10 105.12 34.19 -23.30
N THR A 11 104.88 33.34 -22.30
CA THR A 11 105.19 31.90 -22.30
C THR A 11 104.46 31.20 -23.47
N PRO A 12 105.15 30.33 -24.24
CA PRO A 12 104.53 29.64 -25.37
C PRO A 12 103.41 28.70 -24.91
N THR A 13 102.25 28.80 -25.54
CA THR A 13 101.06 27.98 -25.28
C THR A 13 101.41 26.50 -25.43
N ALA A 14 101.40 25.75 -24.32
CA ALA A 14 101.70 24.32 -24.29
C ALA A 14 100.78 23.54 -25.25
N ARG A 15 101.34 22.51 -25.92
CA ARG A 15 100.57 21.61 -26.80
C ARG A 15 99.53 20.85 -25.98
N ILE A 16 98.32 20.71 -26.52
CA ILE A 16 97.25 19.92 -25.89
C ILE A 16 97.61 18.45 -25.88
N THR A 17 97.41 17.82 -24.73
CA THR A 17 97.63 16.40 -24.50
C THR A 17 96.31 15.65 -24.30
N ARG A 18 96.39 14.31 -24.31
CA ARG A 18 95.25 13.42 -24.07
C ARG A 18 94.63 13.62 -22.69
N GLU A 19 95.44 13.86 -21.67
CA GLU A 19 95.00 14.10 -20.29
C GLU A 19 94.20 15.39 -20.17
N ASP A 20 94.58 16.45 -20.91
CA ASP A 20 93.79 17.70 -20.96
C ASP A 20 92.38 17.43 -21.50
N VAL A 21 92.24 16.59 -22.54
CA VAL A 21 90.94 16.25 -23.15
C VAL A 21 90.10 15.37 -22.21
N LEU A 22 90.70 14.44 -21.47
CA LEU A 22 90.01 13.63 -20.47
C LEU A 22 89.54 14.47 -19.26
N ALA A 23 90.39 15.38 -18.78
CA ALA A 23 90.03 16.28 -17.70
C ALA A 23 88.88 17.22 -18.08
N ALA A 24 88.88 17.74 -19.32
CA ALA A 24 87.79 18.56 -19.84
C ALA A 24 86.49 17.79 -20.10
N LEU A 25 86.59 16.47 -20.31
CA LEU A 25 85.44 15.61 -20.54
C LEU A 25 84.73 15.24 -19.21
N GLY A 26 85.50 15.05 -18.13
CA GLY A 26 84.97 14.68 -16.82
C GLY A 26 84.09 13.42 -16.89
N ASP A 27 82.87 13.53 -16.38
CA ASP A 27 81.86 12.45 -16.40
C ASP A 27 81.02 12.39 -17.69
N THR A 28 81.28 13.28 -18.66
CA THR A 28 80.51 13.33 -19.91
C THR A 28 80.90 12.17 -20.83
N ASP A 29 79.93 11.50 -21.44
CA ASP A 29 80.20 10.43 -22.42
C ASP A 29 80.93 11.01 -23.67
N PRO A 30 82.13 10.50 -24.02
CA PRO A 30 82.88 10.97 -25.20
C PRO A 30 82.09 10.91 -26.51
N ASN A 31 81.10 10.02 -26.63
CA ASN A 31 80.28 9.88 -27.83
C ASN A 31 79.20 10.97 -27.99
N ARG A 32 78.90 11.72 -26.92
CA ARG A 32 77.86 12.76 -26.91
C ARG A 32 78.40 14.19 -26.97
N THR A 33 79.71 14.34 -27.12
CA THR A 33 80.39 15.65 -27.21
C THR A 33 81.13 15.82 -28.54
N ASN A 34 81.71 16.98 -28.80
CA ASN A 34 82.55 17.23 -29.98
C ASN A 34 83.78 18.08 -29.63
N ALA A 35 84.78 18.11 -30.51
CA ALA A 35 86.01 18.85 -30.24
C ALA A 35 85.81 20.35 -29.99
N SER A 36 84.81 20.97 -30.62
CA SER A 36 84.50 22.39 -30.42
C SER A 36 84.01 22.69 -29.00
N ALA A 37 83.17 21.84 -28.43
CA ALA A 37 82.68 21.96 -27.06
C ALA A 37 83.82 21.77 -26.04
N ILE A 38 84.67 20.77 -26.26
CA ILE A 38 85.84 20.52 -25.42
C ILE A 38 86.85 21.66 -25.51
N ARG A 39 87.05 22.22 -26.71
CA ARG A 39 87.89 23.41 -26.90
C ARG A 39 87.35 24.63 -26.18
N ALA A 40 86.03 24.82 -26.14
CA ALA A 40 85.42 25.94 -25.41
C ALA A 40 85.72 25.88 -23.90
N ILE A 41 85.83 24.66 -23.35
CA ILE A 41 86.18 24.43 -21.94
C ILE A 41 87.69 24.62 -21.71
N LEU A 42 88.53 24.11 -22.61
CA LEU A 42 90.00 24.20 -22.50
C LEU A 42 90.57 25.58 -22.86
N GLY A 43 89.85 26.37 -23.66
CA GLY A 43 90.25 27.72 -24.10
C GLY A 43 91.49 27.78 -25.03
N ARG A 44 92.08 26.63 -25.38
CA ARG A 44 93.33 26.53 -26.16
C ARG A 44 93.30 25.36 -27.15
N GLY A 45 94.32 25.30 -28.01
CA GLY A 45 94.57 24.24 -29.01
C GLY A 45 93.60 24.16 -30.20
N GLY A 46 93.96 23.36 -31.19
CA GLY A 46 93.25 23.25 -32.47
C GLY A 46 92.15 22.19 -32.43
N ASN A 47 90.99 22.49 -33.04
CA ASN A 47 89.86 21.56 -33.13
C ASN A 47 90.25 20.20 -33.74
N THR A 48 91.16 20.19 -34.72
CA THR A 48 91.60 18.97 -35.39
C THR A 48 92.42 18.05 -34.47
N THR A 49 93.27 18.61 -33.62
CA THR A 49 94.05 17.85 -32.64
C THR A 49 93.17 17.30 -31.53
N ILE A 50 92.26 18.13 -31.00
CA ILE A 50 91.30 17.69 -29.97
C ILE A 50 90.38 16.60 -30.53
N GLN A 51 89.93 16.74 -31.79
CA GLN A 51 89.09 15.74 -32.43
C GLN A 51 89.81 14.40 -32.57
N LYS A 52 91.09 14.38 -32.98
CA LYS A 52 91.88 13.14 -33.03
C LYS A 52 92.01 12.46 -31.66
N LEU A 53 92.35 13.23 -30.63
CA LEU A 53 92.46 12.69 -29.26
C LEU A 53 91.12 12.18 -28.73
N LEU A 54 90.02 12.87 -29.04
CA LEU A 54 88.67 12.44 -28.70
C LEU A 54 88.29 11.14 -29.43
N ASP A 55 88.64 11.03 -30.71
CA ASP A 55 88.38 9.85 -31.52
C ASP A 55 89.23 8.65 -31.07
N GLU A 56 90.45 8.87 -30.61
CA GLU A 56 91.26 7.84 -29.93
C GLU A 56 90.58 7.35 -28.63
N ILE A 57 90.10 8.27 -27.79
CA ILE A 57 89.37 7.92 -26.56
C ILE A 57 88.07 7.15 -26.87
N ARG A 58 87.36 7.53 -27.94
CA ARG A 58 86.17 6.82 -28.40
C ARG A 58 86.50 5.43 -28.92
N ALA A 59 87.57 5.30 -29.71
CA ALA A 59 88.01 4.02 -30.24
C ALA A 59 88.41 3.05 -29.13
N GLU A 60 89.08 3.54 -28.08
CA GLU A 60 89.41 2.72 -26.91
C GLU A 60 88.16 2.31 -26.10
N ARG A 61 87.18 3.20 -25.93
CA ARG A 61 85.91 2.84 -25.24
C ARG A 61 84.97 2.00 -26.11
N ALA A 62 85.13 2.07 -27.42
CA ALA A 62 84.48 1.20 -28.39
C ALA A 62 85.19 -0.15 -28.52
N ALA A 63 86.19 -0.45 -27.67
CA ALA A 63 86.68 -1.81 -27.51
C ALA A 63 85.47 -2.75 -27.36
N PRO A 64 85.37 -3.79 -28.19
CA PRO A 64 84.18 -4.62 -28.24
C PRO A 64 83.93 -5.15 -26.82
N ALA A 65 82.71 -4.95 -26.32
CA ALA A 65 82.27 -5.65 -25.12
C ALA A 65 82.65 -7.12 -25.32
N VAL A 66 83.53 -7.63 -24.46
CA VAL A 66 83.99 -9.02 -24.54
C VAL A 66 82.75 -9.85 -24.74
N ALA A 67 82.68 -10.55 -25.88
CA ALA A 67 81.58 -11.45 -26.16
C ALA A 67 81.50 -12.38 -24.95
N LEU A 68 80.43 -12.25 -24.14
CA LEU A 68 80.12 -13.26 -23.14
C LEU A 68 80.09 -14.56 -23.91
N ASP A 69 80.93 -15.50 -23.49
CA ASP A 69 81.08 -16.80 -24.11
C ASP A 69 79.69 -17.32 -24.48
N THR A 70 79.38 -17.38 -25.79
CA THR A 70 78.07 -17.82 -26.29
C THR A 70 78.00 -19.33 -26.24
N ALA A 71 78.49 -19.92 -25.14
CA ALA A 71 78.19 -21.29 -24.79
C ALA A 71 76.66 -21.42 -24.75
N ALA A 72 76.15 -22.45 -25.42
CA ALA A 72 74.73 -22.75 -25.41
C ALA A 72 74.21 -22.68 -23.96
N PRO A 73 73.05 -22.06 -23.72
CA PRO A 73 72.52 -21.93 -22.36
C PRO A 73 72.50 -23.32 -21.70
N PRO A 74 72.94 -23.44 -20.43
CA PRO A 74 72.98 -24.72 -19.76
C PRO A 74 71.58 -25.34 -19.78
N ALA A 75 71.51 -26.63 -20.08
CA ALA A 75 70.24 -27.35 -20.08
C ALA A 75 69.53 -27.14 -18.73
N ALA A 76 68.24 -26.82 -18.78
CA ALA A 76 67.45 -26.59 -17.57
C ALA A 76 67.59 -27.79 -16.62
N PRO A 77 67.78 -27.57 -15.31
CA PRO A 77 67.88 -28.67 -14.36
C PRO A 77 66.59 -29.48 -14.37
N THR A 78 66.60 -30.66 -14.99
CA THR A 78 65.41 -31.49 -15.21
C THR A 78 64.71 -31.84 -13.91
N ALA A 79 65.47 -32.15 -12.86
CA ALA A 79 64.95 -32.43 -11.52
C ALA A 79 64.14 -31.26 -10.93
N LEU A 80 64.54 -30.01 -11.18
CA LEU A 80 63.80 -28.84 -10.70
C LEU A 80 62.49 -28.65 -11.49
N VAL A 81 62.54 -28.85 -12.81
CA VAL A 81 61.35 -28.77 -13.67
C VAL A 81 60.32 -29.84 -13.29
N ASP A 82 60.77 -31.07 -13.04
CA ASP A 82 59.90 -32.17 -12.61
C ASP A 82 59.29 -31.92 -11.21
N ALA A 83 60.07 -31.35 -10.29
CA ALA A 83 59.58 -30.96 -8.97
C ALA A 83 58.53 -29.84 -9.05
N ILE A 84 58.77 -28.80 -9.85
CA ILE A 84 57.80 -27.72 -10.07
C ILE A 84 56.55 -28.26 -10.75
N TRP A 85 56.70 -29.12 -11.75
CA TRP A 85 55.58 -29.71 -12.46
C TRP A 85 54.71 -30.60 -11.56
N SER A 86 55.33 -31.49 -10.78
CA SER A 86 54.59 -32.34 -9.82
C SER A 86 53.89 -31.54 -8.72
N ALA A 87 54.52 -30.48 -8.21
CA ALA A 87 53.90 -29.54 -7.27
C ALA A 87 52.73 -28.79 -7.89
N ALA A 88 52.89 -28.26 -9.11
CA ALA A 88 51.82 -27.56 -9.82
C ALA A 88 50.65 -28.50 -10.14
N TRP A 89 50.94 -29.72 -10.57
CA TRP A 89 49.92 -30.74 -10.87
C TRP A 89 49.14 -31.16 -9.61
N SER A 90 49.83 -31.49 -8.52
CA SER A 90 49.18 -31.87 -7.26
C SER A 90 48.37 -30.72 -6.67
N HIS A 91 48.85 -29.47 -6.77
CA HIS A 91 48.09 -28.30 -6.37
C HIS A 91 46.84 -28.09 -7.22
N ALA A 92 46.95 -28.21 -8.55
CA ALA A 92 45.81 -28.11 -9.46
C ALA A 92 44.77 -29.21 -9.17
N GLN A 93 45.21 -30.44 -8.92
CA GLN A 93 44.35 -31.56 -8.59
C GLN A 93 43.60 -31.32 -7.26
N THR A 94 44.33 -30.88 -6.23
CA THR A 94 43.75 -30.55 -4.91
C THR A 94 42.72 -29.42 -5.02
N LEU A 95 43.06 -28.35 -5.76
CA LEU A 95 42.14 -27.22 -5.97
C LEU A 95 40.88 -27.65 -6.73
N THR A 96 41.02 -28.53 -7.72
CA THR A 96 39.89 -29.03 -8.51
C THR A 96 38.96 -29.88 -7.67
N PHE A 97 39.49 -30.82 -6.88
CA PHE A 97 38.66 -31.62 -5.97
C PHE A 97 38.00 -30.76 -4.89
N ALA A 98 38.73 -29.83 -4.28
CA ALA A 98 38.15 -28.92 -3.28
C ALA A 98 37.01 -28.05 -3.85
N ARG A 99 37.11 -27.63 -5.12
CA ARG A 99 36.03 -26.92 -5.82
C ARG A 99 34.85 -27.83 -6.10
N LEU A 100 35.10 -29.05 -6.57
CA LEU A 100 34.06 -30.04 -6.83
C LEU A 100 33.30 -30.39 -5.56
N ASP A 101 33.99 -30.66 -4.46
CA ASP A 101 33.39 -30.94 -3.15
C ASP A 101 32.52 -29.77 -2.67
N ARG A 102 33.01 -28.53 -2.83
CA ARG A 102 32.21 -27.34 -2.49
C ARG A 102 30.93 -27.26 -3.33
N THR A 103 31.03 -27.43 -4.65
CA THR A 103 29.85 -27.39 -5.52
C THR A 103 28.88 -28.55 -5.25
N ALA A 104 29.38 -29.72 -4.87
CA ALA A 104 28.54 -30.85 -4.48
C ALA A 104 27.79 -30.56 -3.17
N ALA A 105 28.48 -29.98 -2.17
CA ALA A 105 27.86 -29.57 -0.93
C ALA A 105 26.79 -28.47 -1.13
N GLU A 106 27.08 -27.47 -1.96
CA GLU A 106 26.11 -26.41 -2.32
C GLU A 106 24.89 -26.99 -3.03
N ARG A 107 25.09 -27.91 -3.99
CA ARG A 107 24.01 -28.62 -4.67
C ARG A 107 23.14 -29.39 -3.67
N ASP A 108 23.75 -30.14 -2.75
CA ASP A 108 23.02 -30.98 -1.80
C ASP A 108 22.23 -30.11 -0.79
N GLN A 109 22.79 -28.97 -0.38
CA GLN A 109 22.09 -27.98 0.43
C GLN A 109 20.89 -27.38 -0.32
N LEU A 110 21.06 -27.01 -1.59
CA LEU A 110 19.98 -26.48 -2.42
C LEU A 110 18.89 -27.53 -2.63
N ALA A 111 19.27 -28.79 -2.91
CA ALA A 111 18.32 -29.89 -3.06
C ALA A 111 17.49 -30.11 -1.79
N ALA A 112 18.13 -30.10 -0.61
CA ALA A 112 17.42 -30.19 0.67
C ALA A 112 16.47 -29.01 0.90
N SER A 113 16.89 -27.78 0.56
CA SER A 113 16.05 -26.59 0.70
C SER A 113 14.83 -26.62 -0.24
N LEU A 114 15.02 -27.10 -1.48
CA LEU A 114 13.93 -27.26 -2.44
C LEU A 114 12.92 -28.30 -1.96
N GLU A 115 13.40 -29.42 -1.42
CA GLU A 115 12.52 -30.46 -0.88
C GLU A 115 11.64 -29.94 0.27
N VAL A 116 12.19 -29.11 1.15
CA VAL A 116 11.42 -28.44 2.21
C VAL A 116 10.41 -27.47 1.61
N LEU A 117 10.83 -26.59 0.69
CA LEU A 117 9.92 -25.64 0.06
C LEU A 117 8.80 -26.32 -0.74
N THR A 118 9.06 -27.46 -1.37
CA THR A 118 8.03 -28.24 -2.06
C THR A 118 7.00 -28.77 -1.07
N ARG A 119 7.45 -29.33 0.07
CA ARG A 119 6.53 -29.78 1.13
C ARG A 119 5.70 -28.63 1.71
N ASP A 120 6.34 -27.51 1.98
CA ASP A 120 5.65 -26.31 2.50
C ASP A 120 4.62 -25.79 1.48
N HIS A 121 4.96 -25.81 0.19
CA HIS A 121 4.02 -25.44 -0.87
C HIS A 121 2.83 -26.38 -0.96
N GLU A 122 3.05 -27.69 -0.89
CA GLU A 122 1.99 -28.70 -0.86
C GLU A 122 1.08 -28.53 0.37
N ALA A 123 1.65 -28.25 1.54
CA ALA A 123 0.89 -27.95 2.75
C ALA A 123 0.03 -26.69 2.58
N LEU A 124 0.60 -25.61 2.04
CA LEU A 124 -0.16 -24.38 1.78
C LEU A 124 -1.28 -24.57 0.76
N LEU A 125 -1.08 -25.43 -0.25
CA LEU A 125 -2.15 -25.78 -1.20
C LEU A 125 -3.29 -26.53 -0.50
N ALA A 126 -2.96 -27.48 0.38
CA ALA A 126 -3.95 -28.19 1.18
C ALA A 126 -4.74 -27.24 2.09
N ASP A 127 -4.06 -26.32 2.77
CA ASP A 127 -4.70 -25.29 3.62
C ASP A 127 -5.65 -24.40 2.79
N VAL A 128 -5.24 -24.00 1.59
CA VAL A 128 -6.09 -23.20 0.68
C VAL A 128 -7.33 -23.97 0.26
N ASP A 129 -7.20 -25.25 -0.05
CA ASP A 129 -8.33 -26.09 -0.44
C ASP A 129 -9.29 -26.33 0.75
N GLU A 130 -8.78 -26.53 1.96
CA GLU A 130 -9.59 -26.62 3.18
C GLU A 130 -10.35 -25.31 3.45
N LEU A 131 -9.69 -24.16 3.32
CA LEU A 131 -10.32 -22.85 3.49
C LEU A 131 -11.41 -22.58 2.43
N ARG A 132 -11.20 -23.02 1.18
CA ARG A 132 -12.21 -22.93 0.12
C ARG A 132 -13.44 -23.79 0.43
N GLU A 133 -13.24 -25.00 0.93
CA GLU A 133 -14.33 -25.88 1.32
C GLU A 133 -15.11 -25.30 2.52
N ALA A 134 -14.40 -24.78 3.52
CA ALA A 134 -15.01 -24.12 4.67
C ALA A 134 -15.81 -22.87 4.25
N LEU A 135 -15.29 -22.08 3.31
CA LEU A 135 -15.99 -20.93 2.76
C LEU A 135 -17.27 -21.35 2.04
N ALA A 136 -17.20 -22.34 1.14
CA ALA A 136 -18.37 -22.86 0.43
C ALA A 136 -19.47 -23.36 1.39
N LYS A 137 -19.08 -24.10 2.44
CA LYS A 137 -20.02 -24.54 3.49
C LYS A 137 -20.66 -23.38 4.25
N SER A 138 -19.89 -22.32 4.51
CA SER A 138 -20.41 -21.12 5.18
C SER A 138 -21.39 -20.34 4.29
N GLU A 139 -21.11 -20.25 2.99
CA GLU A 139 -21.99 -19.61 2.01
C GLU A 139 -23.30 -20.38 1.87
N GLU A 140 -23.24 -21.71 1.80
CA GLU A 140 -24.42 -22.58 1.77
C GLU A 140 -25.27 -22.41 3.04
N SER A 141 -24.65 -22.44 4.22
CA SER A 141 -25.36 -22.24 5.49
C SER A 141 -26.01 -20.85 5.59
N LEU A 142 -25.34 -19.80 5.11
CA LEU A 142 -25.92 -18.45 5.06
C LEU A 142 -27.08 -18.37 4.07
N ALA A 143 -27.00 -19.04 2.92
CA ALA A 143 -28.09 -19.10 1.96
C ALA A 143 -29.33 -19.79 2.56
N GLU A 144 -29.15 -20.93 3.24
CA GLU A 144 -30.23 -21.62 3.97
C GLU A 144 -30.85 -20.75 5.06
N GLN A 145 -30.02 -20.02 5.83
CA GLN A 145 -30.51 -19.09 6.84
C GLN A 145 -31.34 -17.97 6.23
N ILE A 146 -30.87 -17.36 5.14
CA ILE A 146 -31.61 -16.30 4.43
C ILE A 146 -32.94 -16.82 3.91
N GLU A 147 -32.99 -18.01 3.32
CA GLU A 147 -34.24 -18.62 2.86
C GLU A 147 -35.20 -18.86 4.03
N SER A 148 -34.70 -19.41 5.15
CA SER A 148 -35.52 -19.67 6.33
C SER A 148 -36.08 -18.40 6.97
N GLU A 149 -35.30 -17.33 7.01
CA GLU A 149 -35.73 -16.03 7.52
C GLU A 149 -36.70 -15.34 6.54
N GLY A 150 -36.52 -15.53 5.23
CA GLY A 150 -37.47 -15.09 4.21
C GLY A 150 -38.86 -15.70 4.43
N VAL A 151 -38.94 -17.02 4.62
CA VAL A 151 -40.22 -17.72 4.92
C VAL A 151 -40.86 -17.21 6.20
N LYS A 152 -40.07 -16.98 7.26
CA LYS A 152 -40.59 -16.41 8.53
C LYS A 152 -41.13 -14.99 8.32
N LEU A 153 -40.44 -14.16 7.55
CA LEU A 153 -40.84 -12.79 7.27
C LEU A 153 -42.14 -12.75 6.46
N ASP A 154 -42.30 -13.64 5.48
CA ASP A 154 -43.54 -13.80 4.73
C ASP A 154 -44.71 -14.22 5.64
N ALA A 155 -44.49 -15.22 6.52
CA ALA A 155 -45.50 -15.65 7.48
C ALA A 155 -45.91 -14.54 8.48
N VAL A 156 -44.95 -13.74 8.95
CA VAL A 156 -45.23 -12.54 9.77
C VAL A 156 -46.02 -11.52 8.96
N GLY A 157 -45.68 -11.31 7.69
CA GLY A 157 -46.41 -10.44 6.77
C GLY A 157 -47.88 -10.86 6.62
N GLU A 158 -48.14 -12.15 6.41
CA GLU A 158 -49.50 -12.72 6.37
C GLU A 158 -50.25 -12.50 7.69
N HIS A 159 -49.58 -12.72 8.83
CA HIS A 159 -50.18 -12.53 10.14
C HIS A 159 -50.56 -11.07 10.41
N VAL A 160 -49.70 -10.11 10.03
CA VAL A 160 -50.00 -8.69 10.12
C VAL A 160 -51.20 -8.32 9.23
N GLN A 161 -51.28 -8.87 8.01
CA GLN A 161 -52.44 -8.65 7.14
C GLN A 161 -53.73 -9.19 7.76
N GLN A 162 -53.70 -10.41 8.32
CA GLN A 162 -54.85 -11.00 9.02
C GLN A 162 -55.30 -10.14 10.20
N LEU A 163 -54.37 -9.72 11.07
CA LEU A 163 -54.68 -8.85 12.20
C LEU A 163 -55.26 -7.50 11.76
N SER A 164 -54.74 -6.94 10.67
CA SER A 164 -55.27 -5.70 10.10
C SER A 164 -56.72 -5.85 9.60
N ALA A 165 -57.03 -6.98 8.96
CA ALA A 165 -58.37 -7.30 8.50
C ALA A 165 -59.34 -7.53 9.67
N HIS A 166 -58.91 -8.26 10.71
CA HIS A 166 -59.70 -8.44 11.93
C HIS A 166 -59.97 -7.12 12.65
N LEU A 167 -58.98 -6.23 12.72
CA LEU A 167 -59.14 -4.91 13.30
C LEU A 167 -60.15 -4.06 12.50
N ALA A 168 -60.07 -4.08 11.17
CA ALA A 168 -61.02 -3.37 10.32
C ALA A 168 -62.46 -3.90 10.48
N LEU A 169 -62.63 -5.21 10.58
CA LEU A 169 -63.92 -5.84 10.84
C LEU A 169 -64.48 -5.45 12.21
N ALA A 170 -63.67 -5.54 13.27
CA ALA A 170 -64.07 -5.12 14.61
C ALA A 170 -64.44 -3.63 14.66
N GLN A 171 -63.72 -2.77 13.95
CA GLN A 171 -64.06 -1.36 13.82
C GLN A 171 -65.42 -1.18 13.12
N ALA A 172 -65.68 -1.89 12.03
CA ALA A 172 -66.97 -1.85 11.34
C ALA A 172 -68.13 -2.33 12.22
N GLU A 173 -67.95 -3.42 12.98
CA GLU A 173 -68.94 -3.91 13.94
C GLU A 173 -69.23 -2.90 15.05
N THR A 174 -68.18 -2.29 15.62
CA THR A 174 -68.37 -1.27 16.67
C THR A 174 -69.09 -0.03 16.13
N ALA A 175 -68.83 0.36 14.88
CA ALA A 175 -69.55 1.46 14.23
C ALA A 175 -71.03 1.12 13.98
N ALA A 176 -71.31 -0.10 13.49
CA ALA A 176 -72.67 -0.58 13.27
C ALA A 176 -73.47 -0.66 14.59
N LEU A 177 -72.86 -1.20 15.66
CA LEU A 177 -73.47 -1.26 16.98
C LEU A 177 -73.78 0.14 17.54
N LYS A 178 -72.87 1.10 17.37
CA LYS A 178 -73.14 2.51 17.76
C LYS A 178 -74.34 3.07 17.01
N GLN A 179 -74.40 2.87 15.69
CA GLN A 179 -75.53 3.34 14.88
C GLN A 179 -76.85 2.67 15.30
N GLN A 180 -76.85 1.36 15.59
CA GLN A 180 -78.03 0.66 16.10
C GLN A 180 -78.48 1.19 17.46
N LEU A 181 -77.55 1.48 18.37
CA LEU A 181 -77.86 2.08 19.67
C LEU A 181 -78.45 3.50 19.53
N GLU A 182 -77.91 4.31 18.63
CA GLU A 182 -78.46 5.65 18.33
C GLU A 182 -79.88 5.55 17.77
N GLN A 183 -80.12 4.67 16.79
CA GLN A 183 -81.46 4.44 16.24
C GLN A 183 -82.44 3.93 17.29
N ALA A 184 -82.03 2.98 18.14
CA ALA A 184 -82.85 2.47 19.23
C ALA A 184 -83.18 3.57 20.26
N ALA A 185 -82.22 4.45 20.58
CA ALA A 185 -82.44 5.60 21.45
C ALA A 185 -83.40 6.63 20.84
N GLU A 186 -83.31 6.89 19.54
CA GLU A 186 -84.24 7.77 18.82
C GLU A 186 -85.66 7.20 18.78
N LEU A 187 -85.82 5.90 18.52
CA LEU A 187 -87.12 5.23 18.57
C LEU A 187 -87.72 5.29 19.98
N ALA A 188 -86.93 5.01 21.01
CA ALA A 188 -87.38 5.11 22.40
C ALA A 188 -87.81 6.54 22.79
N ARG A 189 -87.11 7.57 22.28
CA ARG A 189 -87.51 8.98 22.46
C ARG A 189 -88.85 9.27 21.78
N ARG A 190 -89.03 8.87 20.53
CA ARG A 190 -90.31 9.04 19.82
C ARG A 190 -91.46 8.30 20.48
N ASP A 191 -91.23 7.09 20.97
CA ASP A 191 -92.24 6.33 21.70
C ASP A 191 -92.65 7.03 23.00
N ALA A 192 -91.70 7.65 23.71
CA ALA A 192 -92.00 8.46 24.89
C ALA A 192 -92.81 9.71 24.54
N GLU A 193 -92.41 10.45 23.50
CA GLU A 193 -93.14 11.63 22.99
C GLU A 193 -94.57 11.27 22.57
N LEU A 194 -94.77 10.14 21.89
CA LEU A 194 -96.09 9.67 21.49
C LEU A 194 -96.97 9.30 22.69
N LYS A 195 -96.39 8.66 23.72
CA LYS A 195 -97.10 8.36 24.98
C LYS A 195 -97.50 9.63 25.70
N ASP A 196 -96.61 10.61 25.80
CA ASP A 196 -96.90 11.90 26.42
C ASP A 196 -97.99 12.66 25.67
N ALA A 197 -97.93 12.68 24.33
CA ALA A 197 -98.96 13.27 23.49
C ALA A 197 -100.32 12.55 23.64
N ALA A 198 -100.33 11.21 23.76
CA ALA A 198 -101.55 10.45 24.02
C ALA A 198 -102.14 10.80 25.40
N HIS A 199 -101.32 10.80 26.45
CA HIS A 199 -101.73 11.20 27.80
C HIS A 199 -102.22 12.67 27.87
N GLN A 200 -101.68 13.54 27.03
CA GLN A 200 -102.11 14.93 26.92
C GLN A 200 -103.49 15.03 26.25
N ARG A 201 -103.73 14.32 25.14
CA ARG A 201 -105.05 14.24 24.50
C ARG A 201 -106.11 13.64 25.42
N ASP A 202 -105.77 12.58 26.15
CA ASP A 202 -106.68 11.97 27.14
C ASP A 202 -107.03 12.97 28.25
N ARG A 203 -106.05 13.74 28.74
CA ARG A 203 -106.28 14.82 29.71
C ARG A 203 -107.19 15.91 29.15
N GLU A 204 -106.97 16.35 27.92
CA GLU A 204 -107.80 17.36 27.25
C GLU A 204 -109.25 16.86 27.11
N HIS A 205 -109.45 15.62 26.64
CA HIS A 205 -110.77 15.01 26.55
C HIS A 205 -111.47 14.88 27.91
N LEU A 206 -110.74 14.47 28.97
CA LEU A 206 -111.30 14.42 30.32
C LEU A 206 -111.66 15.81 30.85
N LEU A 207 -110.86 16.84 30.54
CA LEU A 207 -111.18 18.22 30.90
C LEU A 207 -112.44 18.72 30.17
N ASP A 208 -112.59 18.38 28.89
CA ASP A 208 -113.79 18.68 28.11
C ASP A 208 -115.02 17.97 28.69
N GLN A 209 -114.92 16.68 29.03
CA GLN A 209 -116.01 15.96 29.71
C GLN A 209 -116.37 16.58 31.07
N VAL A 210 -115.37 17.00 31.86
CA VAL A 210 -115.61 17.70 33.13
C VAL A 210 -116.27 19.05 32.89
N ALA A 211 -115.89 19.78 31.83
CA ALA A 211 -116.51 21.04 31.45
C ALA A 211 -117.97 20.83 31.02
N GLU A 212 -118.27 19.80 30.23
CA GLU A 212 -119.63 19.39 29.87
C GLU A 212 -120.46 19.01 31.09
N LEU A 213 -119.93 18.18 31.99
CA LEU A 213 -120.60 17.80 33.24
C LEU A 213 -120.86 19.01 34.13
N LYS A 214 -119.90 19.94 34.23
CA LYS A 214 -120.10 21.22 34.94
C LYS A 214 -121.17 22.05 34.27
N ALA A 215 -121.20 22.16 32.95
CA ALA A 215 -122.23 22.89 32.22
C ALA A 215 -123.63 22.29 32.44
N LEU A 216 -123.74 20.96 32.47
CA LEU A 216 -124.97 20.23 32.83
C LEU A 216 -125.38 20.47 34.29
N LEU A 217 -124.43 20.49 35.22
CA LEU A 217 -124.71 20.82 36.62
C LEU A 217 -125.18 22.27 36.77
N TYR A 218 -124.52 23.23 36.13
CA TYR A 218 -124.95 24.64 36.15
C TYR A 218 -126.31 24.85 35.48
N SER A 219 -126.62 24.15 34.39
CA SER A 219 -127.94 24.23 33.75
C SER A 219 -129.03 23.57 34.61
N SER A 220 -128.73 22.47 35.30
CA SER A 220 -129.65 21.83 36.25
C SER A 220 -129.86 22.65 37.54
N ALA A 221 -128.82 23.33 38.05
CA ALA A 221 -128.92 24.26 39.16
C ALA A 221 -129.69 25.54 38.77
N SER A 222 -129.51 26.01 37.54
CA SER A 222 -130.34 27.06 36.93
C SER A 222 -131.81 26.64 36.74
N ALA A 223 -132.09 25.35 36.56
CA ALA A 223 -133.45 24.81 36.51
C ALA A 223 -134.05 24.54 37.90
N SER A 224 -133.22 24.48 38.95
CA SER A 224 -133.60 24.27 40.35
C SER A 224 -133.68 25.56 41.19
N ALA A 225 -133.96 26.70 40.55
CA ALA A 225 -134.41 27.92 41.23
C ALA A 225 -135.92 28.15 40.98
N PRO A 226 -136.81 27.69 41.88
CA PRO A 226 -138.21 28.13 41.90
C PRO A 226 -138.31 29.46 42.67
N GLY A 227 -139.05 30.41 42.11
CA GLY A 227 -139.11 31.80 42.58
C GLY A 227 -139.95 32.08 43.83
N SER A 228 -139.78 33.29 44.35
CA SER A 228 -140.79 34.18 44.96
C SER A 228 -140.11 35.56 45.13
N ALA A 229 -140.72 36.74 45.02
CA ALA A 229 -142.11 37.07 45.22
C ALA A 229 -142.49 38.36 44.46
N GLN A 230 -143.79 38.41 44.25
CA GLN A 230 -144.64 39.39 43.59
C GLN A 230 -144.72 40.72 44.38
N ALA A 231 -144.99 41.80 43.64
CA ALA A 231 -145.18 43.19 44.06
C ALA A 231 -146.27 43.42 45.14
N PRO A 232 -146.49 44.66 45.62
CA PRO A 232 -147.48 45.46 44.89
C PRO A 232 -147.28 47.00 44.87
N ARG A 233 -147.90 47.55 43.82
CA ARG A 233 -148.44 48.91 43.65
C ARG A 233 -148.94 49.57 44.94
N LYS A 234 -148.80 50.90 45.01
CA LYS A 234 -149.94 51.82 45.25
C LYS A 234 -149.59 53.27 44.86
N ARG A 235 -150.48 53.80 43.99
CA ARG A 235 -150.89 55.19 43.75
C ARG A 235 -149.91 56.17 43.13
#